data_AF-A0A7J5YB65-F1
#
_entry.id   AF-A0A7J5YB65-F1
#
_cell.length_a   1.000
_cell.length_b   1.000
_cell.length_c   1.000
_cell.angle_alpha   90.00
_cell.angle_beta   90.00
_cell.angle_gamma   90.00
#
_symmetry.space_group_name_H-M   'P 1'
#
loop_
_entity.id
_entity.type
_entity.pdbx_description
1 polymer ?
#
loop_
_entity_poly.entity_id
_entity_poly.type
_entity_poly.pdbx_seq_one_letter_code
_entity_poly.pdbx_strand_id
1 'polypeptide(L)'
;MWTRHYPIIFSLVVFASIVNEGYVNMGSERLHCVFNKNADACNYGVFVGLVGLLACSFFFLLDYKFASISSVKDRKKAIMVEIGFSGFWAFLYFVSFCFLANQWSQTTADELPLNQGADAARAAIAFSFFSIITWVRTCHYRHIHSVKL
;
A
#
# COMPACT_ATOMS: atom_id res chain seq x y z
N MET A 1 19.21 -4.66 -3.43
CA MET A 1 18.46 -5.91 -3.18
C MET A 1 17.57 -5.81 -1.94
N TRP A 2 18.09 -5.40 -0.77
CA TRP A 2 17.32 -5.27 0.48
C TRP A 2 16.17 -4.26 0.50
N THR A 3 16.16 -3.23 -0.36
CA THR A 3 15.10 -2.21 -0.38
C THR A 3 13.77 -2.67 -0.99
N ARG A 4 13.73 -3.85 -1.63
CA ARG A 4 12.60 -4.29 -2.46
C ARG A 4 11.64 -5.30 -1.82
N HIS A 5 12.00 -5.88 -0.68
CA HIS A 5 11.11 -6.81 0.04
C HIS A 5 10.13 -6.10 0.98
N TYR A 6 10.45 -4.88 1.44
CA TYR A 6 9.59 -4.17 2.38
C TYR A 6 8.27 -3.65 1.75
N PRO A 7 8.26 -3.07 0.53
CA PRO A 7 7.03 -2.56 -0.07
C PRO A 7 5.98 -3.65 -0.34
N ILE A 8 6.42 -4.86 -0.72
CA ILE A 8 5.50 -5.99 -0.97
C ILE A 8 4.87 -6.49 0.32
N ILE A 9 5.65 -6.60 1.40
CA ILE A 9 5.15 -7.02 2.71
C ILE A 9 4.13 -6.00 3.23
N PHE A 10 4.46 -4.71 3.18
CA PHE A 10 3.56 -3.68 3.72
C PHE A 10 2.28 -3.54 2.89
N SER A 11 2.37 -3.63 1.56
CA SER A 11 1.19 -3.64 0.69
C SER A 11 0.32 -4.88 0.91
N LEU A 12 0.94 -6.04 1.11
CA LEU A 12 0.23 -7.28 1.47
C LEU A 12 -0.50 -7.14 2.80
N VAL A 13 0.14 -6.59 3.83
CA VAL A 13 -0.48 -6.42 5.16
C VAL A 13 -1.67 -5.47 5.07
N VAL A 14 -1.54 -4.32 4.39
CA VAL A 14 -2.66 -3.38 4.19
C VAL A 14 -3.82 -4.04 3.44
N PHE A 15 -3.53 -4.74 2.36
CA PHE A 15 -4.57 -5.45 1.59
C PHE A 15 -5.25 -6.56 2.41
N ALA A 16 -4.47 -7.45 3.01
CA ALA A 16 -4.98 -8.62 3.71
C ALA A 16 -5.75 -8.27 4.98
N SER A 17 -5.29 -7.27 5.74
CA SER A 17 -6.00 -6.81 6.94
C SER A 17 -7.39 -6.28 6.60
N ILE A 18 -7.52 -5.48 5.53
CA ILE A 18 -8.83 -4.92 5.15
C ILE A 18 -9.74 -5.97 4.52
N VAL A 19 -9.23 -6.86 3.66
CA VAL A 19 -10.08 -7.86 2.99
C VAL A 19 -10.56 -8.94 3.95
N ASN A 20 -9.73 -9.38 4.91
CA ASN A 20 -10.09 -10.47 5.82
C ASN A 20 -10.91 -9.98 7.02
N GLU A 21 -10.55 -8.84 7.60
CA GLU A 21 -11.09 -8.37 8.89
C GLU A 21 -11.57 -6.91 8.84
N GLY A 22 -11.42 -6.22 7.72
CA GLY A 22 -11.86 -4.83 7.56
C GLY A 22 -13.38 -4.69 7.39
N TYR A 23 -14.10 -5.79 7.17
CA TYR A 23 -15.56 -5.79 7.11
C TYR A 23 -16.13 -6.66 8.22
N VAL A 24 -16.95 -6.05 9.09
CA VAL A 24 -17.47 -6.68 10.30
C VAL A 24 -18.99 -6.67 10.32
N ASN A 25 -19.58 -7.65 11.01
CA ASN A 25 -21.02 -7.71 11.22
C ASN A 25 -21.37 -6.97 12.52
N MET A 26 -22.05 -5.82 12.40
CA MET A 26 -22.44 -4.97 13.54
C MET A 26 -23.86 -5.28 14.02
N GLY A 27 -24.19 -6.55 14.26
CA GLY A 27 -25.52 -6.97 14.70
C GLY A 27 -26.62 -6.86 13.63
N SER A 28 -26.22 -6.90 12.34
CA SER A 28 -27.09 -6.78 11.16
C SER A 28 -26.80 -7.93 10.20
N GLU A 29 -27.67 -8.28 9.26
CA GLU A 29 -27.33 -9.28 8.23
C GLU A 29 -26.23 -8.79 7.25
N ARG A 30 -25.86 -7.51 7.30
CA ARG A 30 -24.91 -6.88 6.36
C ARG A 30 -23.54 -6.61 7.00
N LEU A 31 -22.51 -6.82 6.19
CA LEU A 31 -21.12 -6.54 6.53
C LEU A 31 -20.81 -5.05 6.27
N HIS A 32 -20.21 -4.38 7.25
CA HIS A 32 -19.86 -2.96 7.18
C HIS A 32 -18.35 -2.76 7.32
N CYS A 33 -17.81 -1.77 6.60
CA CYS A 33 -16.41 -1.38 6.75
C CYS A 33 -16.12 -0.88 8.17
N VAL A 34 -15.02 -1.35 8.74
CA VAL A 34 -14.55 -1.02 10.11
C VAL A 34 -14.23 0.48 10.29
N PHE A 35 -13.98 1.18 9.19
CA PHE A 35 -13.67 2.62 9.16
C PHE A 35 -14.95 3.45 9.06
N ASN A 36 -15.59 3.76 10.20
CA ASN A 36 -16.78 4.60 10.31
C ASN A 36 -17.89 4.21 9.30
N LYS A 37 -18.09 2.89 9.11
CA LYS A 37 -19.05 2.27 8.15
C LYS A 37 -18.92 2.78 6.71
N ASN A 38 -17.81 3.42 6.37
CA ASN A 38 -17.59 4.04 5.08
C ASN A 38 -16.91 3.05 4.14
N ALA A 39 -17.67 2.50 3.20
CA ALA A 39 -17.16 1.55 2.22
C ALA A 39 -16.03 2.14 1.36
N ASP A 40 -16.04 3.45 1.09
CA ASP A 40 -15.00 4.11 0.31
C ASP A 40 -13.63 4.05 1.00
N ALA A 41 -13.59 4.07 2.34
CA ALA A 41 -12.35 3.94 3.10
C ALA A 41 -11.72 2.56 2.94
N CYS A 42 -12.51 1.49 3.14
CA CYS A 42 -12.04 0.13 2.90
C CYS A 42 -11.65 -0.09 1.44
N ASN A 43 -12.49 0.35 0.50
CA ASN A 43 -12.21 0.23 -0.94
C ASN A 43 -10.93 0.97 -1.34
N TYR A 44 -10.70 2.17 -0.81
CA TYR A 44 -9.47 2.92 -1.04
C TYR A 44 -8.24 2.18 -0.52
N GLY A 45 -8.28 1.69 0.73
CA GLY A 45 -7.18 0.92 1.31
C GLY A 45 -6.90 -0.38 0.56
N VAL A 46 -7.95 -1.11 0.14
CA VAL A 46 -7.84 -2.32 -0.69
C VAL A 46 -7.19 -1.98 -2.04
N PHE A 47 -7.63 -0.91 -2.69
CA PHE A 47 -7.07 -0.47 -3.97
C PHE A 47 -5.58 -0.16 -3.85
N VAL A 48 -5.20 0.66 -2.87
CA VAL A 48 -3.80 1.06 -2.67
C VAL A 48 -2.92 -0.14 -2.29
N GLY A 49 -3.42 -1.04 -1.45
CA GLY A 49 -2.73 -2.28 -1.07
C GLY A 49 -2.56 -3.25 -2.25
N LEU A 50 -3.63 -3.55 -2.98
CA LEU A 50 -3.63 -4.53 -4.07
C LEU A 50 -2.79 -4.05 -5.26
N VAL A 51 -3.00 -2.82 -5.73
CA VAL A 51 -2.23 -2.29 -6.86
C VAL A 51 -0.76 -2.10 -6.48
N GLY A 52 -0.48 -1.71 -5.23
CA GLY A 52 0.89 -1.68 -4.70
C GLY A 52 1.56 -3.05 -4.76
N LEU A 53 0.86 -4.11 -4.34
CA LEU A 53 1.35 -5.49 -4.38
C LEU A 53 1.64 -5.97 -5.82
N LEU A 54 0.72 -5.70 -6.76
CA LEU A 54 0.90 -6.04 -8.17
C LEU A 54 2.08 -5.28 -8.79
N ALA A 55 2.19 -3.97 -8.52
CA ALA A 55 3.30 -3.16 -9.00
C ALA A 55 4.65 -3.63 -8.44
N CYS A 56 4.73 -3.94 -7.15
CA CYS A 56 5.95 -4.51 -6.55
C CYS A 56 6.34 -5.83 -7.23
N SER A 57 5.36 -6.69 -7.52
CA SER A 57 5.59 -7.97 -8.20
C SER A 57 6.10 -7.76 -9.63
N PHE A 58 5.52 -6.81 -10.35
CA PHE A 58 5.98 -6.41 -11.69
C PHE A 58 7.40 -5.85 -11.69
N PHE A 59 7.71 -4.88 -10.81
CA PHE A 59 9.07 -4.32 -10.72
C PHE A 59 10.10 -5.38 -10.28
N PHE A 60 9.72 -6.31 -9.41
CA PHE A 60 10.56 -7.45 -9.06
C PHE A 60 10.93 -8.30 -10.29
N LEU A 61 9.96 -8.60 -11.16
CA LEU A 61 10.20 -9.33 -12.41
C LEU A 61 11.04 -8.51 -13.41
N LEU A 62 10.76 -7.22 -13.56
CA LEU A 62 11.55 -6.32 -14.41
C LEU A 62 13.02 -6.32 -13.98
N ASP A 63 13.26 -6.29 -12.67
CA ASP A 63 14.61 -6.30 -12.16
C ASP A 63 15.32 -7.64 -12.33
N TYR A 64 14.61 -8.77 -12.24
CA TYR A 64 15.16 -10.09 -12.61
C TYR A 64 15.62 -10.11 -14.08
N LYS A 65 14.88 -9.44 -14.96
CA LYS A 65 15.23 -9.33 -16.39
C LYS A 65 16.18 -8.17 -16.71
N PHE A 66 16.49 -7.30 -15.75
CA PHE A 66 17.24 -6.06 -16.01
C PHE A 66 18.65 -6.31 -16.56
N ALA A 67 19.33 -7.35 -16.09
CA ALA A 67 20.64 -7.75 -16.60
C ALA A 67 20.60 -8.18 -18.08
N SER A 68 19.47 -8.70 -18.56
CA SER A 68 19.28 -9.15 -19.95
C SER A 68 18.99 -8.01 -20.93
N ILE A 69 18.70 -6.80 -20.44
CA ILE A 69 18.43 -5.64 -21.31
C ILE A 69 19.77 -5.08 -21.79
N SER A 70 20.08 -5.18 -23.09
CA SER A 70 21.34 -4.65 -23.66
C SER A 70 21.33 -3.14 -23.89
N SER A 71 20.15 -2.56 -24.13
CA SER A 71 19.95 -1.15 -24.45
C SER A 71 19.93 -0.27 -23.20
N VAL A 72 20.88 0.66 -23.11
CA VAL A 72 20.94 1.67 -22.04
C VAL A 72 19.69 2.56 -22.05
N LYS A 73 19.12 2.84 -23.23
CA LYS A 73 17.91 3.64 -23.38
C LYS A 73 16.71 2.98 -22.70
N ASP A 74 16.55 1.67 -22.88
CA ASP A 74 15.42 0.92 -22.32
C ASP A 74 15.58 0.71 -20.82
N ARG A 75 16.82 0.50 -20.34
CA ARG A 75 17.13 0.52 -18.91
C ARG A 75 16.71 1.83 -18.26
N LYS A 76 17.10 2.97 -18.83
CA LYS A 76 16.73 4.31 -18.32
C LYS A 76 15.22 4.54 -18.31
N LYS A 77 14.51 4.13 -19.36
CA LYS A 77 13.03 4.22 -19.39
C LYS A 77 12.39 3.39 -18.28
N ALA A 78 12.80 2.13 -18.11
CA ALA A 78 12.29 1.27 -17.05
C ALA A 78 12.54 1.87 -15.65
N ILE A 79 13.74 2.44 -15.44
CA ILE A 79 14.07 3.18 -14.22
C ILE A 79 13.12 4.38 -14.01
N MET A 80 12.90 5.23 -15.02
CA MET A 80 12.05 6.42 -14.87
C MET A 80 10.60 6.05 -14.55
N VAL A 81 10.06 4.98 -15.14
CA VAL A 81 8.72 4.48 -14.83
C VAL A 81 8.63 4.06 -13.36
N GLU A 82 9.62 3.34 -12.84
CA GLU A 82 9.63 2.92 -11.43
C GLU A 82 9.77 4.10 -10.47
N ILE A 83 10.58 5.12 -10.82
CA ILE A 83 10.70 6.38 -10.03
C ILE A 83 9.35 7.10 -9.99
N GLY A 84 8.73 7.32 -11.16
CA GLY A 84 7.45 8.01 -11.27
C GLY A 84 6.34 7.28 -10.51
N PHE A 85 6.25 5.96 -10.71
CA PHE A 85 5.30 5.14 -9.97
C PHE A 85 5.56 5.21 -8.47
N SER A 86 6.80 5.05 -8.01
CA SER A 86 7.12 5.06 -6.58
C SER A 86 6.80 6.40 -5.91
N GLY A 87 7.09 7.53 -6.56
CA GLY A 87 6.74 8.85 -6.05
C GLY A 87 5.23 9.05 -5.95
N PHE A 88 4.49 8.69 -7.00
CA PHE A 88 3.04 8.77 -7.02
C PHE A 88 2.40 7.84 -5.98
N TRP A 89 2.92 6.62 -5.85
CA TRP A 89 2.38 5.63 -4.91
C TRP A 89 2.64 6.00 -3.45
N ALA A 90 3.78 6.66 -3.16
CA ALA A 90 4.03 7.23 -1.84
C ALA A 90 2.97 8.27 -1.44
N PHE A 91 2.56 9.13 -2.39
CA PHE A 91 1.48 10.09 -2.17
C PHE A 91 0.14 9.40 -1.93
N LEU A 92 -0.21 8.37 -2.70
CA LEU A 92 -1.46 7.63 -2.48
C LEU A 92 -1.49 6.90 -1.12
N TYR A 93 -0.36 6.37 -0.66
CA TYR A 93 -0.22 5.80 0.69
C TYR A 93 -0.34 6.87 1.78
N PHE A 94 0.14 8.09 1.55
CA PHE A 94 -0.07 9.21 2.46
C PHE A 94 -1.56 9.55 2.56
N VAL A 95 -2.26 9.65 1.43
CA VAL A 95 -3.72 9.84 1.41
C VAL A 95 -4.44 8.67 2.10
N SER A 96 -3.99 7.42 1.89
CA SER A 96 -4.52 6.22 2.57
C SER A 96 -4.42 6.36 4.07
N PHE A 97 -3.22 6.67 4.57
CA PHE A 97 -2.98 6.86 5.98
C PHE A 97 -3.89 7.94 6.57
N CYS A 98 -3.93 9.13 5.95
CA CYS A 98 -4.77 10.23 6.43
C CYS A 98 -6.26 9.87 6.41
N PHE A 99 -6.74 9.26 5.32
CA PHE A 99 -8.15 8.94 5.17
C PHE A 99 -8.60 7.84 6.13
N LEU A 100 -7.86 6.72 6.20
CA LEU A 100 -8.17 5.63 7.12
C LEU A 100 -8.06 6.09 8.58
N ALA A 101 -7.05 6.89 8.94
CA ALA A 101 -6.92 7.42 10.30
C ALA A 101 -8.08 8.36 10.67
N ASN A 102 -8.49 9.24 9.76
CA ASN A 102 -9.62 10.14 9.97
C ASN A 102 -10.94 9.39 10.12
N GLN A 103 -11.17 8.34 9.34
CA GLN A 103 -12.36 7.51 9.48
C GLN A 103 -12.29 6.69 10.77
N TRP A 104 -11.13 6.14 11.11
CA TRP A 104 -10.94 5.40 12.35
C TRP A 104 -11.16 6.24 13.61
N SER A 105 -10.72 7.50 13.61
CA SER A 105 -10.94 8.39 14.76
C SER A 105 -12.41 8.74 14.99
N GLN A 106 -13.26 8.54 14.00
CA GLN A 106 -14.70 8.75 14.08
C GLN A 106 -15.49 7.45 14.35
N THR A 107 -14.84 6.28 14.28
CA THR A 107 -15.47 5.00 14.63
C THR A 107 -15.74 4.95 16.14
N THR A 108 -16.98 4.70 16.55
CA THR A 108 -17.36 4.62 17.97
C THR A 108 -17.36 3.17 18.49
N ALA A 109 -17.25 3.00 19.81
CA ALA A 109 -17.19 1.67 20.44
C ALA A 109 -18.48 0.84 20.22
N ASP A 110 -19.63 1.51 20.11
CA ASP A 110 -20.92 0.86 19.83
C ASP A 110 -20.97 0.27 18.41
N GLU A 111 -20.15 0.79 17.50
CA GLU A 111 -19.99 0.27 16.14
C GLU A 111 -19.04 -0.92 16.06
N LEU A 112 -18.32 -1.22 17.15
CA LEU A 112 -17.34 -2.29 17.20
C LEU A 112 -17.68 -3.32 18.28
N PRO A 113 -18.81 -4.04 18.15
CA PRO A 113 -19.15 -5.10 19.09
C PRO A 113 -17.99 -6.11 19.14
N LEU A 114 -17.49 -6.38 20.35
CA LEU A 114 -16.34 -7.25 20.64
C LEU A 114 -14.98 -6.77 20.08
N ASN A 115 -14.82 -5.49 19.74
CA ASN A 115 -13.59 -4.95 19.11
C ASN A 115 -13.19 -5.67 17.81
N GLN A 116 -14.14 -6.28 17.13
CA GLN A 116 -13.87 -7.04 15.91
C GLN A 116 -13.29 -6.11 14.83
N GLY A 117 -12.18 -6.51 14.20
CA GLY A 117 -11.51 -5.74 13.15
C GLY A 117 -10.70 -4.53 13.64
N ALA A 118 -10.66 -4.23 14.95
CA ALA A 118 -9.90 -3.10 15.49
C ALA A 118 -8.39 -3.23 15.23
N ASP A 119 -7.84 -4.43 15.45
CA ASP A 119 -6.43 -4.70 15.22
C ASP A 119 -6.09 -4.66 13.73
N ALA A 120 -6.98 -5.17 12.87
CA ALA A 120 -6.86 -5.07 11.42
C ALA A 120 -6.89 -3.60 10.94
N ALA A 121 -7.79 -2.77 11.46
CA ALA A 121 -7.88 -1.36 11.14
C ALA A 121 -6.59 -0.61 11.54
N ARG A 122 -6.09 -0.86 12.75
CA ARG A 122 -4.84 -0.27 13.25
C ARG A 122 -3.63 -0.73 12.44
N ALA A 123 -3.58 -2.02 12.07
CA ALA A 123 -2.55 -2.54 11.18
C ALA A 123 -2.60 -1.84 9.81
N ALA A 124 -3.76 -1.76 9.18
CA ALA A 124 -3.92 -1.08 7.88
C ALA A 124 -3.44 0.37 7.93
N ILE A 125 -3.76 1.12 8.99
CA ILE A 125 -3.28 2.50 9.19
C ILE A 125 -1.75 2.55 9.36
N ALA A 126 -1.21 1.77 10.30
CA ALA A 126 0.22 1.79 10.62
C ALA A 126 1.09 1.37 9.42
N PHE A 127 0.69 0.30 8.73
CA PHE A 127 1.41 -0.18 7.56
C PHE A 127 1.22 0.72 6.34
N SER A 128 0.10 1.47 6.24
CA SER A 128 -0.02 2.55 5.25
C SER A 128 1.00 3.66 5.50
N PHE A 129 1.18 4.09 6.76
CA PHE A 129 2.20 5.08 7.13
C PHE A 129 3.62 4.61 6.81
N PHE A 130 3.98 3.39 7.22
CA PHE A 130 5.31 2.83 6.94
C PHE A 130 5.56 2.65 5.45
N SER A 131 4.53 2.35 4.67
CA SER A 131 4.64 2.24 3.22
C SER A 131 5.16 3.53 2.58
N ILE A 132 4.70 4.71 3.03
CA ILE A 132 5.18 6.02 2.52
C ILE A 132 6.71 6.08 2.54
N ILE A 133 7.32 5.75 3.68
CA ILE A 133 8.77 5.78 3.87
C ILE A 133 9.46 4.82 2.91
N THR A 134 8.90 3.62 2.73
CA THR A 134 9.50 2.62 1.83
C THR A 134 9.43 3.03 0.36
N TRP A 135 8.32 3.60 -0.10
CA TRP A 135 8.17 4.06 -1.49
C TRP A 135 9.08 5.25 -1.79
N VAL A 136 9.23 6.21 -0.86
CA VAL A 136 10.18 7.32 -0.98
C VAL A 136 11.62 6.81 -1.05
N ARG A 137 11.99 5.85 -0.19
CA ARG A 137 13.33 5.25 -0.22
C ARG A 137 13.62 4.52 -1.53
N THR A 138 12.65 3.79 -2.07
CA THR A 138 12.76 3.12 -3.38
C THR A 138 12.93 4.13 -4.50
N CYS A 139 12.10 5.18 -4.53
CA CYS A 139 12.20 6.29 -5.48
C CYS A 139 13.60 6.93 -5.47
N HIS A 140 14.09 7.29 -4.28
CA HIS A 140 15.40 7.91 -4.11
C HIS A 140 16.55 6.98 -4.54
N TYR A 141 16.51 5.71 -4.15
CA TYR A 141 17.52 4.73 -4.54
C TYR A 141 17.57 4.56 -6.07
N ARG A 142 16.40 4.43 -6.70
CA ARG A 142 16.28 4.25 -8.16
C ARG A 142 16.71 5.51 -8.91
N HIS A 143 16.41 6.70 -8.38
CA HIS A 143 16.90 7.97 -8.92
C HIS A 143 18.43 8.03 -8.96
N ILE A 144 19.11 7.71 -7.84
CA ILE A 144 20.58 7.66 -7.81
C ILE A 144 21.14 6.67 -8.83
N HIS A 145 20.51 5.50 -8.96
CA HIS A 145 20.93 4.50 -9.94
C HIS A 145 20.71 4.97 -11.40
N SER A 146 19.68 5.78 -11.65
CA SER A 146 19.39 6.34 -12.97
C SER A 146 20.49 7.28 -13.48
N VAL A 147 21.09 8.05 -12.57
CA VAL A 147 22.16 9.02 -12.86
C VAL A 147 23.50 8.33 -13.11
N LYS A 148 23.66 7.07 -12.65
CA LYS A 148 24.86 6.26 -12.84
C LYS A 148 24.86 5.39 -14.12
N LEU A 149 23.76 5.39 -14.87
CA LEU A 149 23.60 4.71 -16.18
C LEU A 149 23.92 5.66 -17.33
#